data_AF-A0A1J4USI9-F1
#
_entry.id   AF-A0A1J4USI9-F1
#
_cell.length_a   1.000
_cell.length_b   1.000
_cell.length_c   1.000
_cell.angle_alpha   90.00
_cell.angle_beta   90.00
_cell.angle_gamma   90.00
#
_symmetry.space_group_name_H-M   'P 1'
#
loop_
_entity.id
_entity.type
_entity.pdbx_description
1 polymer ?
#
loop_
_entity_poly.entity_id
_entity_poly.type
_entity_poly.pdbx_seq_one_letter_code
_entity_poly.pdbx_strand_id
1 'polypeptide(L)'
;MVNLTGRKICSGKAKGEAMVSIAPVSFYGGVDPDSGIIVEKGHPLEGKSVAGKILAFPNGKGSTVGSYTLYRLKKNGKAPAAIINKECETIVAVGCIISEIPCVDKIEIDKIESGKTVEVDAERGIVKI
;
A
#
# COMPACT_ATOMS: atom_id res chain seq x y z
N MET A 1 -14.73 14.44 -8.00
CA MET A 1 -13.42 14.29 -7.34
C MET A 1 -13.60 14.63 -5.88
N VAL A 2 -13.44 13.64 -5.02
CA VAL A 2 -13.52 13.80 -3.55
C VAL A 2 -12.10 13.69 -3.01
N ASN A 3 -11.73 14.59 -2.09
CA ASN A 3 -10.44 14.53 -1.41
C ASN A 3 -10.63 13.91 -0.02
N LEU A 4 -9.87 12.85 0.25
CA LEU A 4 -9.71 12.30 1.59
C LEU A 4 -8.40 12.84 2.17
N THR A 5 -8.46 13.33 3.40
CA THR A 5 -7.29 13.85 4.12
C THR A 5 -6.89 12.86 5.19
N GLY A 6 -5.61 12.54 5.24
CA GLY A 6 -5.00 11.62 6.20
C GLY A 6 -3.71 12.18 6.76
N ARG A 7 -2.92 11.31 7.38
CA ARG A 7 -1.61 11.63 7.93
C ARG A 7 -0.52 11.09 7.01
N LYS A 8 0.50 11.92 6.77
CA LYS A 8 1.70 11.52 6.01
C LYS A 8 2.53 10.52 6.79
N ILE A 9 2.91 9.42 6.13
CA ILE A 9 3.89 8.44 6.63
C ILE A 9 5.19 8.53 5.83
N CYS A 10 5.11 8.51 4.49
CA CYS A 10 6.25 8.68 3.59
C CYS A 10 5.88 9.64 2.47
N SER A 11 6.72 10.64 2.22
CA SER A 11 6.48 11.67 1.20
C SER A 11 6.54 11.11 -0.22
N GLY A 12 5.91 11.82 -1.14
CA GLY A 12 5.94 11.55 -2.57
C GLY A 12 4.55 11.60 -3.18
N LYS A 13 4.48 11.38 -4.49
CA LYS A 13 3.23 11.45 -5.25
C LYS A 13 3.13 10.26 -6.18
N ALA A 14 1.93 9.72 -6.30
CA ALA A 14 1.66 8.63 -7.20
C ALA A 14 0.25 8.73 -7.77
N LYS A 15 0.08 8.15 -8.96
CA LYS A 15 -1.22 7.97 -9.59
C LYS A 15 -1.28 6.57 -10.14
N GLY A 16 -2.39 5.89 -9.93
CA GLY A 16 -2.57 4.54 -10.43
C GLY A 16 -3.94 3.99 -10.14
N GLU A 17 -4.18 2.78 -10.58
CA GLU A 17 -5.41 2.06 -10.29
C GLU A 17 -5.41 1.61 -8.82
N ALA A 18 -6.51 1.87 -8.11
CA ALA A 18 -6.71 1.43 -6.75
C ALA A 18 -6.87 -0.07 -6.66
N MET A 19 -6.14 -0.68 -5.74
CA MET A 19 -6.30 -2.07 -5.34
C MET A 19 -6.64 -2.07 -3.85
N VAL A 20 -7.92 -2.23 -3.55
CA VAL A 20 -8.45 -2.11 -2.18
C VAL A 20 -8.67 -3.50 -1.59
N SER A 21 -8.15 -3.72 -0.39
CA SER A 21 -8.42 -4.90 0.45
C SER A 21 -9.15 -4.47 1.72
N ILE A 22 -10.16 -5.22 2.12
CA ILE A 22 -10.76 -5.11 3.45
C ILE A 22 -9.99 -5.92 4.51
N ALA A 23 -9.09 -6.80 4.08
CA ALA A 23 -8.25 -7.61 4.95
C ALA A 23 -6.84 -7.01 5.08
N PRO A 24 -6.18 -7.16 6.24
CA PRO A 24 -4.78 -6.77 6.42
C PRO A 24 -3.82 -7.53 5.49
N VAL A 25 -2.80 -6.83 5.00
CA VAL A 25 -1.79 -7.40 4.09
C VAL A 25 -0.52 -7.77 4.86
N SER A 26 -0.05 -9.01 4.69
CA SER A 26 1.25 -9.44 5.24
C SER A 26 2.35 -9.20 4.22
N PHE A 27 3.28 -8.30 4.55
CA PHE A 27 4.56 -8.22 3.83
C PHE A 27 5.58 -9.23 4.37
N TYR A 28 5.17 -10.19 5.19
CA TYR A 28 5.98 -11.31 5.62
C TYR A 28 5.35 -12.61 5.10
N GLY A 29 5.78 -13.03 3.91
CA GLY A 29 5.29 -14.24 3.24
C GLY A 29 3.91 -14.14 2.59
N GLY A 30 3.19 -13.02 2.75
CA GLY A 30 1.89 -12.81 2.10
C GLY A 30 1.98 -12.15 0.71
N VAL A 31 3.09 -11.49 0.41
CA VAL A 31 3.42 -10.95 -0.91
C VAL A 31 4.75 -11.54 -1.35
N ASP A 32 4.77 -12.13 -2.54
CA ASP A 32 6.00 -12.58 -3.17
C ASP A 32 6.81 -11.36 -3.65
N PRO A 33 8.00 -11.11 -3.08
CA PRO A 33 8.84 -9.96 -3.44
C PRO A 33 9.35 -9.97 -4.89
N ASP A 34 9.39 -11.13 -5.55
CA ASP A 34 9.96 -11.26 -6.89
C ASP A 34 8.91 -11.08 -8.00
N SER A 35 7.67 -11.52 -7.77
CA SER A 35 6.55 -11.27 -8.70
C SER A 35 5.68 -10.06 -8.34
N GLY A 36 5.67 -9.64 -7.08
CA GLY A 36 4.72 -8.66 -6.54
C GLY A 36 3.31 -9.21 -6.34
N ILE A 37 3.11 -10.53 -6.42
CA ILE A 37 1.80 -11.17 -6.29
C ILE A 37 1.50 -11.42 -4.81
N ILE A 38 0.26 -11.16 -4.39
CA ILE A 38 -0.24 -11.60 -3.09
C ILE A 38 -0.45 -13.11 -3.14
N VAL A 39 0.34 -13.86 -2.38
CA VAL A 39 0.38 -15.34 -2.37
C VAL A 39 -0.27 -15.94 -1.12
N GLU A 40 -0.74 -15.10 -0.21
CA GLU A 40 -1.42 -15.57 0.98
C GLU A 40 -2.77 -16.22 0.64
N LYS A 41 -2.87 -17.52 0.94
CA LYS A 41 -4.07 -18.31 0.70
C LYS A 41 -5.29 -17.75 1.43
N GLY A 42 -6.39 -17.58 0.70
CA GLY A 42 -7.64 -17.07 1.23
C GLY A 42 -7.67 -15.54 1.41
N HIS A 43 -6.61 -14.82 1.06
CA HIS A 43 -6.63 -13.37 1.05
C HIS A 43 -7.55 -12.86 -0.08
N PRO A 44 -8.36 -11.80 0.11
CA PRO A 44 -9.27 -11.28 -0.93
C PRO A 44 -8.58 -10.83 -2.23
N LEU A 45 -7.28 -10.60 -2.17
CA LEU A 45 -6.44 -10.20 -3.29
C LEU A 45 -5.44 -11.30 -3.72
N GLU A 46 -5.61 -12.54 -3.25
CA GLU A 46 -4.77 -13.68 -3.66
C GLU A 46 -4.67 -13.76 -5.20
N GLY A 47 -3.44 -13.95 -5.70
CA GLY A 47 -3.14 -14.03 -7.13
C GLY A 47 -3.04 -12.67 -7.84
N LYS A 48 -3.32 -11.54 -7.17
CA LYS A 48 -3.21 -10.20 -7.76
C LYS A 48 -1.84 -9.58 -7.50
N SER A 49 -1.31 -8.85 -8.49
CA SER A 49 -0.05 -8.12 -8.36
C SER A 49 -0.27 -6.71 -7.83
N VAL A 50 0.54 -6.30 -6.85
CA VAL A 50 0.54 -4.95 -6.28
C VAL A 50 1.36 -3.96 -7.12
N ALA A 51 2.13 -4.44 -8.10
CA ALA A 51 3.08 -3.63 -8.86
C ALA A 51 2.39 -2.43 -9.54
N GLY A 52 2.85 -1.22 -9.23
CA GLY A 52 2.32 0.03 -9.81
C GLY A 52 0.89 0.42 -9.38
N LYS A 53 0.26 -0.34 -8.48
CA LYS A 53 -1.09 -0.05 -7.99
C LYS A 53 -1.06 0.93 -6.81
N ILE A 54 -2.19 1.59 -6.57
CA ILE A 54 -2.44 2.31 -5.32
C ILE A 54 -3.05 1.30 -4.35
N LEU A 55 -2.20 0.70 -3.50
CA LEU A 55 -2.60 -0.39 -2.62
C LEU A 55 -3.22 0.19 -1.34
N ALA A 56 -4.52 -0.05 -1.13
CA ALA A 56 -5.25 0.41 0.04
C ALA A 56 -5.71 -0.77 0.90
N PHE A 57 -5.38 -0.76 2.19
CA PHE A 57 -5.70 -1.87 3.11
C PHE A 57 -5.73 -1.38 4.56
N PRO A 58 -6.39 -2.07 5.52
CA PRO A 58 -6.64 -1.48 6.83
C PRO A 58 -5.35 -1.21 7.61
N ASN A 59 -4.51 -2.23 7.75
CA ASN A 59 -3.24 -2.21 8.47
C ASN A 59 -2.35 -3.36 7.97
N GLY A 60 -1.07 -3.33 8.31
CA GLY A 60 -0.16 -4.46 8.06
C GLY A 60 -0.56 -5.68 8.89
N LYS A 61 0.08 -6.82 8.64
CA LYS A 61 0.11 -7.91 9.63
C LYS A 61 1.48 -8.56 9.67
N GLY A 62 1.83 -9.06 10.86
CA GLY A 62 3.14 -9.65 11.16
C GLY A 62 4.08 -8.63 11.81
N SER A 63 4.92 -9.12 12.73
CA SER A 63 5.53 -8.26 13.76
C SER A 63 7.05 -8.05 13.62
N THR A 64 7.67 -8.44 12.49
CA THR A 64 9.15 -8.52 12.44
C THR A 64 9.77 -7.99 11.14
N VAL A 65 9.69 -8.72 10.02
CA VAL A 65 10.59 -8.51 8.86
C VAL A 65 9.89 -7.93 7.62
N GLY A 66 8.63 -7.49 7.74
CA GLY A 66 7.84 -7.05 6.58
C GLY A 66 8.41 -5.84 5.82
N SER A 67 9.22 -5.00 6.47
CA SER A 67 9.83 -3.81 5.87
C SER A 67 10.80 -4.13 4.73
N TYR A 68 11.58 -5.22 4.85
CA TYR A 68 12.52 -5.63 3.81
C TYR A 68 11.83 -6.20 2.58
N THR A 69 10.64 -6.77 2.71
CA THR A 69 9.86 -7.24 1.56
C THR A 69 9.41 -6.06 0.70
N LEU A 70 8.95 -4.96 1.31
CA LEU A 70 8.65 -3.72 0.58
C LEU A 70 9.89 -3.18 -0.15
N TYR A 71 11.05 -3.26 0.50
CA TYR A 71 12.32 -2.87 -0.11
C TYR A 71 12.71 -3.75 -1.31
N ARG A 72 12.58 -5.07 -1.18
CA ARG A 72 12.80 -6.01 -2.30
C ARG A 72 11.83 -5.76 -3.44
N LEU A 73 10.54 -5.57 -3.14
CA LEU A 73 9.54 -5.22 -4.15
C LEU A 73 9.94 -3.96 -4.92
N LYS A 74 10.41 -2.91 -4.23
CA LYS A 74 10.88 -1.68 -4.88
C LYS A 74 12.10 -1.94 -5.75
N LYS A 75 13.13 -2.63 -5.23
CA LYS A 75 14.33 -3.02 -5.97
C LYS A 75 14.00 -3.83 -7.24
N ASN A 76 12.99 -4.68 -7.17
CA ASN A 76 12.55 -5.53 -8.28
C ASN A 76 11.58 -4.82 -9.24
N GLY A 77 11.21 -3.56 -9.00
CA GLY A 77 10.21 -2.85 -9.80
C GLY A 77 8.80 -3.43 -9.67
N LYS A 78 8.51 -4.13 -8.56
CA LYS A 78 7.23 -4.79 -8.24
C LYS A 78 6.47 -4.13 -7.08
N ALA A 79 6.98 -3.03 -6.55
CA ALA A 79 6.32 -2.28 -5.49
C ALA A 79 5.01 -1.62 -5.95
N PRO A 80 4.06 -1.40 -5.03
CA PRO A 80 2.96 -0.49 -5.29
C PRO A 80 3.47 0.93 -5.55
N ALA A 81 2.70 1.69 -6.33
CA ALA A 81 3.00 3.09 -6.61
C ALA A 81 2.79 3.96 -5.37
N ALA A 82 1.80 3.63 -4.53
CA ALA A 82 1.61 4.19 -3.20
C ALA A 82 0.83 3.23 -2.29
N ILE A 83 0.93 3.46 -0.99
CA ILE A 83 0.19 2.72 0.05
C ILE A 83 -0.75 3.67 0.81
N ILE A 84 -1.99 3.21 1.03
CA ILE A 84 -3.01 3.91 1.82
C ILE A 84 -3.49 2.99 2.95
N ASN A 85 -3.45 3.45 4.19
CA ASN A 85 -3.94 2.68 5.34
C ASN A 85 -5.05 3.36 6.14
N LYS A 86 -5.88 2.56 6.83
CA LYS A 86 -6.70 3.08 7.94
C LYS A 86 -5.79 3.45 9.10
N GLU A 87 -4.90 2.54 9.48
CA GLU A 87 -3.83 2.75 10.46
C GLU A 87 -2.55 2.12 9.93
N CYS A 88 -1.49 2.90 9.76
CA CYS A 88 -0.21 2.34 9.33
C CYS A 88 0.58 1.84 10.52
N GLU A 89 0.99 0.57 10.46
CA GLU A 89 1.87 -0.03 11.46
C GLU A 89 3.33 0.33 11.20
N THR A 90 4.16 0.34 12.25
CA THR A 90 5.57 0.73 12.18
C THR A 90 6.35 -0.05 11.13
N ILE A 91 6.08 -1.35 10.94
CA ILE A 91 6.79 -2.19 9.96
C ILE A 91 6.49 -1.75 8.53
N VAL A 92 5.21 -1.45 8.22
CA VAL A 92 4.81 -0.93 6.91
C VAL A 92 5.39 0.48 6.72
N ALA A 93 5.30 1.34 7.74
CA ALA A 93 5.86 2.69 7.68
C ALA A 93 7.36 2.68 7.38
N VAL A 94 8.15 1.88 8.11
CA VAL A 94 9.58 1.71 7.86
C VAL A 94 9.83 1.19 6.44
N GLY A 95 9.09 0.17 6.01
CA GLY A 95 9.18 -0.37 4.66
C GLY A 95 8.92 0.68 3.57
N CYS A 96 7.87 1.50 3.73
CA CYS A 96 7.57 2.61 2.82
C CYS A 96 8.70 3.65 2.79
N ILE A 97 9.23 4.03 3.95
CA ILE A 97 10.29 5.04 4.08
C ILE A 97 11.58 4.58 3.41
N ILE A 98 12.08 3.38 3.74
CA ILE A 98 13.34 2.87 3.16
C ILE A 98 13.22 2.55 1.66
N SER A 99 11.99 2.36 1.16
CA SER A 99 11.71 2.02 -0.24
C SER A 99 11.25 3.22 -1.05
N GLU A 100 11.13 4.40 -0.44
CA GLU A 100 10.59 5.61 -1.07
C GLU A 100 9.25 5.33 -1.77
N ILE A 101 8.33 4.68 -1.04
CA ILE A 101 6.96 4.43 -1.49
C ILE A 101 6.06 5.45 -0.79
N PRO A 102 5.40 6.36 -1.53
CA PRO A 102 4.47 7.32 -0.96
C PRO A 102 3.43 6.60 -0.10
N CYS A 103 3.25 7.09 1.13
CA CYS A 103 2.37 6.44 2.10
C CYS A 103 1.61 7.45 2.95
N VAL A 104 0.31 7.23 3.05
CA VAL A 104 -0.64 7.98 3.89
C VAL A 104 -1.50 7.03 4.70
N ASP A 105 -1.82 7.42 5.93
CA ASP A 105 -2.72 6.67 6.79
C ASP A 105 -3.81 7.56 7.40
N LYS A 106 -4.66 7.01 8.29
CA LYS A 106 -5.88 7.67 8.78
C LYS A 106 -6.89 7.99 7.66
N ILE A 107 -6.93 7.15 6.63
CA ILE A 107 -7.88 7.27 5.52
C ILE A 107 -8.97 6.20 5.64
N GLU A 108 -10.22 6.60 5.44
CA GLU A 108 -11.36 5.70 5.29
C GLU A 108 -11.29 4.99 3.92
N ILE A 109 -10.50 3.92 3.84
CA ILE A 109 -10.26 3.18 2.58
C ILE A 109 -11.53 2.59 1.95
N ASP A 110 -12.62 2.44 2.71
CA ASP A 110 -13.93 1.98 2.22
C ASP A 110 -14.59 2.98 1.27
N LYS A 111 -14.17 4.26 1.29
CA LYS A 111 -14.57 5.26 0.29
C LYS A 111 -13.83 5.11 -1.04
N ILE A 112 -12.77 4.30 -1.10
CA ILE A 112 -11.97 4.09 -2.30
C ILE A 112 -12.53 2.89 -3.06
N GLU A 113 -12.93 3.08 -4.31
CA GLU A 113 -13.41 1.99 -5.16
C GLU A 113 -12.22 1.33 -5.88
N SER A 114 -12.08 0.02 -5.71
CA SER A 114 -11.05 -0.78 -6.40
C SER A 114 -11.26 -0.73 -7.92
N GLY A 115 -10.18 -0.62 -8.69
CA GLY A 115 -10.24 -0.48 -10.15
C GLY A 115 -10.38 0.97 -10.65
N LYS A 116 -10.65 1.96 -9.78
CA LYS A 116 -10.64 3.38 -10.16
C LYS A 116 -9.24 3.97 -10.10
N THR A 117 -9.01 5.03 -10.87
CA THR A 117 -7.75 5.78 -10.81
C THR A 117 -7.77 6.69 -9.58
N VAL A 118 -6.73 6.59 -8.76
CA VAL A 118 -6.54 7.38 -7.54
C VAL A 118 -5.23 8.13 -7.62
N GLU A 119 -5.24 9.39 -7.16
CA GLU A 119 -4.04 10.20 -6.98
C GLU A 119 -3.71 10.33 -5.50
N VAL A 120 -2.47 10.02 -5.14
CA VAL A 120 -1.95 10.16 -3.78
C VAL A 120 -0.92 11.27 -3.77
N ASP A 121 -1.19 12.32 -2.99
CA ASP A 121 -0.22 13.35 -2.62
C ASP A 121 0.15 13.13 -1.15
N ALA A 122 1.14 12.27 -0.91
CA ALA A 122 1.57 11.93 0.44
C ALA A 122 2.39 13.06 1.09
N GLU A 123 2.91 14.02 0.32
CA GLU A 123 3.53 15.22 0.89
C GLU A 123 2.50 16.01 1.71
N ARG A 124 1.27 16.11 1.18
CA ARG A 124 0.16 16.85 1.80
C ARG A 124 -0.82 15.98 2.59
N GLY A 125 -0.66 14.66 2.55
CA GLY A 125 -1.59 13.72 3.18
C GLY A 125 -2.95 13.64 2.48
N ILE A 126 -3.00 13.84 1.16
CA ILE A 126 -4.25 13.92 0.38
C ILE A 126 -4.37 12.72 -0.56
N VAL A 127 -5.53 12.09 -0.58
CA VAL A 127 -5.93 11.08 -1.58
C VAL A 127 -7.11 11.63 -2.38
N LYS A 128 -6.99 11.68 -3.71
CA LYS A 128 -8.08 12.09 -4.60
C LYS A 128 -8.70 10.87 -5.28
N ILE A 129 -10.01 10.74 -5.14
CA ILE A 129 -10.84 9.68 -5.73
C ILE A 129 -11.90 10.25 -6.66
#